data_AF-A0A4R2NK49-F1
#
_entry.id   AF-A0A4R2NK49-F1
#
_cell.length_a   1.000
_cell.length_b   1.000
_cell.length_c   1.000
_cell.angle_alpha   90.00
_cell.angle_beta   90.00
_cell.angle_gamma   90.00
#
_symmetry.space_group_name_H-M   'P 1'
#
loop_
_entity.id
_entity.type
_entity.pdbx_description
1 polymer ?
#
loop_
_entity_poly.entity_id
_entity_poly.type
_entity_poly.pdbx_seq_one_letter_code
_entity_poly.pdbx_strand_id
1 'polypeptide(L)'
;MSVILFCFSLIVCILFLNGIDLFPDEVVIPLIIGGSIIGLILSLFGRKDAFGKIGIVSNSFFLLFIIIVPIIVRTFIWNQP
;
A
#
# COMPACT_ATOMS: atom_id res chain seq x y z
N MET A 1 10.23 11.67 3.34
CA MET A 1 9.13 11.82 2.36
C MET A 1 8.45 10.49 2.06
N SER A 2 9.17 9.45 1.62
CA SER A 2 8.60 8.10 1.38
C SER A 2 7.95 7.46 2.62
N VAL A 3 8.53 7.64 3.81
CA VAL A 3 7.95 7.16 5.09
C VAL A 3 6.63 7.85 5.42
N ILE A 4 6.48 9.13 5.07
CA ILE A 4 5.24 9.89 5.32
C ILE A 4 4.12 9.38 4.40
N LEU A 5 4.43 9.09 3.14
CA LEU A 5 3.49 8.48 2.19
C LEU A 5 3.06 7.08 2.62
N PHE A 6 3.98 6.29 3.17
CA PHE A 6 3.67 5.00 3.77
C PHE A 6 2.71 5.16 4.95
N CYS A 7 3.01 6.04 5.92
CA CYS A 7 2.13 6.28 7.07
C CYS A 7 0.75 6.79 6.65
N PHE A 8 0.67 7.68 5.66
CA PHE A 8 -0.59 8.16 5.11
C PHE A 8 -1.41 7.01 4.50
N SER A 9 -0.79 6.21 3.64
CA SER A 9 -1.44 5.05 3.01
C SER A 9 -1.90 4.02 4.05
N LEU A 10 -1.12 3.83 5.11
CA LEU A 10 -1.44 2.92 6.21
C LEU A 10 -2.62 3.43 7.04
N ILE A 11 -2.66 4.72 7.37
CA ILE A 11 -3.78 5.33 8.10
C ILE A 11 -5.06 5.22 7.27
N VAL A 12 -5.02 5.54 5.98
CA VAL A 12 -6.17 5.40 5.06
C VAL A 12 -6.63 3.94 5.00
N CYS A 13 -5.71 2.99 4.93
CA CYS A 13 -6.04 1.56 4.95
C CYS A 13 -6.70 1.11 6.26
N ILE A 14 -6.23 1.58 7.42
CA ILE A 14 -6.84 1.26 8.72
C ILE A 14 -8.25 1.86 8.81
N LEU A 15 -8.45 3.10 8.36
CA LEU A 15 -9.75 3.75 8.37
C LEU A 15 -10.75 3.01 7.48
N PHE A 16 -10.32 2.61 6.29
CA PHE A 16 -11.10 1.78 5.38
C PHE A 16 -11.49 0.43 6.01
N LEU A 17 -10.54 -0.28 6.63
CA LEU A 17 -10.82 -1.56 7.29
C LEU A 17 -11.76 -1.44 8.50
N ASN A 18 -11.84 -0.27 9.13
CA ASN A 18 -12.77 0.00 10.23
C ASN A 18 -14.15 0.48 9.74
N GLY A 19 -14.39 0.55 8.43
CA GLY A 19 -15.67 0.99 7.86
C GLY A 19 -15.92 2.50 8.01
N ILE A 20 -14.85 3.30 8.18
CA ILE A 20 -14.95 4.76 8.18
C ILE A 20 -14.79 5.23 6.73
N ASP A 21 -15.92 5.35 6.03
CA ASP A 21 -15.98 5.76 4.63
C ASP A 21 -15.75 7.28 4.47
N LEU A 22 -14.48 7.66 4.44
CA LEU A 22 -14.05 9.02 4.08
C LEU A 22 -14.15 9.28 2.58
N PHE A 23 -14.04 8.23 1.77
CA PHE A 23 -14.05 8.27 0.31
C PHE A 23 -14.69 7.00 -0.25
N PRO A 24 -15.21 7.03 -1.49
CA PRO A 24 -15.74 5.84 -2.16
C PRO A 24 -14.65 4.76 -2.33
N ASP A 25 -15.02 3.48 -2.20
CA ASP A 25 -14.13 2.32 -2.36
C ASP A 25 -13.32 2.35 -3.67
N GLU A 26 -13.97 2.81 -4.74
CA GLU A 26 -13.40 2.97 -6.07
C GLU A 26 -12.22 3.94 -6.11
N VAL A 27 -12.16 4.88 -5.16
CA VAL A 27 -11.10 5.88 -5.03
C VAL A 27 -10.06 5.45 -3.99
N VAL A 28 -10.49 4.83 -2.90
CA VAL A 28 -9.61 4.43 -1.78
C VAL A 28 -8.58 3.40 -2.23
N ILE A 29 -9.00 2.38 -2.97
CA ILE A 29 -8.12 1.29 -3.42
C ILE A 29 -6.98 1.82 -4.32
N PRO A 30 -7.26 2.54 -5.44
CA PRO A 30 -6.20 3.08 -6.27
C PRO A 30 -5.38 4.17 -5.57
N LEU A 31 -5.94 4.91 -4.59
CA LEU A 31 -5.19 5.86 -3.78
C LEU A 31 -4.13 5.16 -2.92
N ILE A 32 -4.49 4.06 -2.25
CA ILE A 32 -3.55 3.30 -1.40
C ILE A 32 -2.47 2.64 -2.27
N ILE A 33 -2.86 2.03 -3.39
CA ILE A 33 -1.94 1.38 -4.33
C ILE A 33 -0.99 2.42 -4.96
N GLY A 34 -1.55 3.50 -5.51
CA GLY A 34 -0.80 4.57 -6.14
C GLY A 34 0.11 5.29 -5.15
N GLY A 35 -0.37 5.59 -3.95
CA GLY A 35 0.41 6.20 -2.87
C GLY A 35 1.61 5.34 -2.46
N SER A 36 1.41 4.02 -2.37
CA SER A 36 2.49 3.07 -2.06
C SER A 36 3.51 2.93 -3.19
N ILE A 37 3.06 2.91 -4.46
CA ILE A 37 3.97 2.89 -5.63
C ILE A 37 4.80 4.17 -5.69
N ILE A 38 4.17 5.34 -5.54
CA ILE A 38 4.86 6.64 -5.55
C ILE A 38 5.84 6.72 -4.36
N GLY A 39 5.42 6.25 -3.18
CA GLY A 39 6.25 6.16 -2.00
C GLY A 39 7.48 5.27 -2.21
N LEU A 40 7.31 4.13 -2.91
CA LEU A 40 8.37 3.20 -3.25
C LEU A 40 9.34 3.78 -4.29
N ILE A 41 8.83 4.42 -5.35
CA ILE A 41 9.64 5.13 -6.35
C ILE A 41 10.46 6.23 -5.67
N LEU A 42 9.83 7.09 -4.87
CA LEU A 42 10.53 8.13 -4.11
C LEU A 42 11.59 7.56 -3.16
N SER A 43 11.36 6.37 -2.61
CA SER A 43 12.34 5.70 -1.75
C SER A 43 13.50 5.07 -2.53
N LEU A 44 13.27 4.61 -3.77
CA LEU A 44 14.31 4.12 -4.68
C LEU A 44 15.22 5.24 -5.21
N PHE A 45 14.64 6.40 -5.53
CA PHE A 45 15.36 7.58 -6.02
C PHE A 45 15.89 8.48 -4.88
N GLY A 46 15.48 8.22 -3.63
CA GLY A 46 15.93 8.92 -2.45
C GLY A 46 17.32 8.49 -1.97
N ARG A 47 17.83 9.18 -0.93
CA ARG A 47 19.11 8.83 -0.31
C ARG A 47 19.07 7.41 0.28
N LYS A 48 20.14 6.63 0.07
CA LYS A 48 20.28 5.22 0.51
C LYS A 48 20.58 5.07 2.01
N ASP A 49 20.29 6.10 2.78
CA ASP A 49 20.43 6.17 4.22
C ASP A 49 19.49 5.15 4.88
N ALA A 50 19.66 4.87 6.17
CA ALA A 50 18.81 3.92 6.90
C ALA A 50 17.30 4.20 6.70
N PHE A 51 16.90 5.48 6.67
CA PHE A 51 15.52 5.90 6.41
C PHE A 51 15.03 5.59 4.98
N GLY A 52 15.90 5.65 3.98
CA GLY A 52 15.56 5.28 2.61
C GLY A 52 15.35 3.77 2.46
N LYS A 53 16.16 2.95 3.15
CA LYS A 53 15.97 1.50 3.20
C LYS A 53 14.67 1.12 3.90
N ILE A 54 14.35 1.77 5.03
CA ILE A 54 13.09 1.57 5.75
C ILE A 54 11.91 1.87 4.83
N GLY A 55 11.95 3.00 4.10
CA GLY A 55 10.89 3.37 3.17
C GLY A 55 10.71 2.39 1.99
N ILE A 56 11.78 1.76 1.50
CA ILE A 56 11.68 0.73 0.45
C ILE A 56 11.03 -0.52 1.03
N VAL A 57 11.51 -1.00 2.18
CA VAL A 57 11.01 -2.23 2.81
C VAL A 57 9.54 -2.08 3.18
N SER A 58 9.16 -0.96 3.83
CA SER A 58 7.79 -0.75 4.28
C SER A 58 6.79 -0.58 3.13
N ASN A 59 7.10 0.24 2.11
CA ASN A 59 6.22 0.40 0.94
C ASN A 59 6.12 -0.89 0.11
N SER A 60 7.21 -1.66 -0.03
CA SER A 60 7.18 -2.95 -0.74
C SER A 60 6.34 -3.98 0.00
N PHE A 61 6.47 -4.06 1.33
CA PHE A 61 5.69 -4.97 2.16
C PHE A 61 4.19 -4.62 2.11
N PHE A 62 3.86 -3.31 2.11
CA PHE A 62 2.48 -2.86 1.99
C PHE A 62 1.85 -3.26 0.66
N LEU A 63 2.57 -3.07 -0.45
CA LEU A 63 2.10 -3.51 -1.78
C LEU A 63 1.93 -5.02 -1.85
N LEU A 64 2.84 -5.79 -1.25
CA LEU A 64 2.72 -7.24 -1.16
C LEU A 64 1.41 -7.65 -0.49
N PHE A 65 1.08 -7.08 0.67
CA PHE A 65 -0.15 -7.46 1.37
C PHE A 65 -1.41 -6.94 0.70
N ILE A 66 -1.41 -5.72 0.17
CA ILE A 66 -2.61 -5.12 -0.43
C ILE A 66 -2.91 -5.63 -1.83
N ILE A 67 -1.89 -6.03 -2.60
CA ILE A 67 -2.08 -6.50 -3.98
C ILE A 67 -2.00 -8.01 -4.04
N ILE A 68 -0.92 -8.62 -3.53
CA ILE A 68 -0.68 -10.05 -3.71
C ILE A 68 -1.68 -10.89 -2.92
N VAL A 69 -2.00 -10.55 -1.68
CA VAL A 69 -2.95 -11.34 -0.88
C VAL A 69 -4.34 -11.38 -1.52
N PRO A 70 -5.00 -10.27 -1.86
CA PRO A 70 -6.33 -10.34 -2.49
C PRO A 70 -6.30 -10.94 -3.89
N ILE A 71 -5.20 -10.81 -4.66
CA ILE A 71 -5.04 -11.54 -5.92
C ILE A 71 -5.00 -13.04 -5.64
N ILE A 72 -4.16 -13.51 -4.71
CA ILE A 72 -4.08 -14.93 -4.37
C ILE A 72 -5.43 -15.45 -3.91
N VAL A 73 -6.10 -14.73 -3.01
CA VAL A 73 -7.41 -15.10 -2.48
C VAL A 73 -8.45 -15.18 -3.61
N ARG A 74 -8.53 -14.18 -4.48
CA ARG A 74 -9.46 -14.22 -5.62
C ARG A 74 -9.14 -15.35 -6.59
N THR A 75 -7.87 -15.56 -6.92
CA THR A 75 -7.49 -16.47 -8.02
C THR A 75 -7.44 -17.94 -7.59
N PHE A 76 -7.07 -18.24 -6.34
CA PHE A 76 -6.86 -19.61 -5.87
C PHE A 76 -7.90 -20.10 -4.87
N ILE A 77 -8.50 -19.21 -4.07
CA ILE A 77 -9.49 -19.60 -3.05
C ILE A 77 -10.90 -19.46 -3.61
N TRP A 78 -11.22 -18.32 -4.22
CA TRP A 78 -12.58 -18.03 -4.69
C TRP A 78 -12.85 -18.42 -6.15
N ASN A 79 -11.81 -18.62 -6.96
CA ASN A 79 -11.94 -19.02 -8.36
C ASN A 79 -11.69 -20.52 -8.54
N GLN A 80 -12.09 -21.33 -7.55
CA GLN A 80 -12.21 -22.77 -7.71
C GLN A 80 -13.50 -23.05 -8.51
N PRO A 81 -13.44 -23.79 -9.63
CA PRO A 81 -14.62 -24.14 -10.41
C PRO A 81 -15.61 -25.02 -9.63
#